data_AF-A0A7C1GWL5-F1
#
_entry.id   AF-A0A7C1GWL5-F1
#
_cell.length_a   1.000
_cell.length_b   1.000
_cell.length_c   1.000
_cell.angle_alpha   90.00
_cell.angle_beta   90.00
_cell.angle_gamma   90.00
#
_symmetry.space_group_name_H-M   'P 1'
#
loop_
_entity.id
_entity.type
_entity.pdbx_description
1 polymer ?
#
loop_
_entity_poly.entity_id
_entity_poly.type
_entity_poly.pdbx_seq_one_letter_code
_entity_poly.pdbx_strand_id
1 'polypeptide(L)'
;LDAPGRWALTGQLDTTPDVTYRRVWTMAIHEGWLYAGTLPSGHVYRMMAGSALSHDEVLPAGWRHIAAVRDHGALHLYVDGERVARSDRDHSADFSLDTDAPLRIGFGQHDYLNGSLADVRLYGRALGGREVATLAAMGR
;
A
#
# COMPACT_ATOMS: atom_id res chain seq x y z
N LEU A 1 3.10 12.03 -2.94
CA LEU A 1 4.23 12.70 -3.60
C LEU A 1 4.28 14.10 -3.05
N ASP A 2 5.45 14.52 -2.57
CA ASP A 2 5.76 15.93 -2.40
C ASP A 2 5.48 16.68 -3.72
N ALA A 3 5.16 17.97 -3.64
CA ALA A 3 4.74 18.83 -4.74
C ALA A 3 5.40 18.52 -6.10
N PRO A 4 4.66 18.69 -7.24
CA PRO A 4 5.14 18.32 -8.56
C PRO A 4 6.56 18.80 -8.85
N GLY A 5 7.42 17.87 -9.27
CA GLY A 5 8.82 18.15 -9.62
C GLY A 5 9.83 18.05 -8.47
N ARG A 6 9.40 17.80 -7.22
CA ARG A 6 10.32 17.61 -6.09
C ARG A 6 10.47 16.12 -5.75
N TRP A 7 11.59 15.54 -6.15
CA TRP A 7 11.97 14.18 -5.75
C TRP A 7 12.75 14.22 -4.44
N ALA A 8 12.28 13.47 -3.43
CA ALA A 8 13.06 13.21 -2.23
C ALA A 8 13.98 12.00 -2.49
N LEU A 9 15.29 12.17 -2.29
CA LEU A 9 16.23 11.06 -2.33
C LEU A 9 16.01 10.17 -1.11
N THR A 10 15.54 8.94 -1.31
CA THR A 10 15.27 7.98 -0.23
C THR A 10 16.46 7.10 0.12
N GLY A 11 17.47 7.01 -0.75
CA GLY A 11 18.71 6.29 -0.48
C GLY A 11 19.49 5.93 -1.73
N GLN A 12 20.76 5.56 -1.54
CA GLN A 12 21.61 4.95 -2.55
C GLN A 12 21.91 3.50 -2.12
N LEU A 13 21.51 2.53 -2.92
CA LEU A 13 21.54 1.11 -2.53
C LEU A 13 22.89 0.41 -2.79
N ASP A 14 23.70 0.92 -3.71
CA ASP A 14 25.00 0.34 -4.03
C ASP A 14 26.08 1.43 -4.05
N THR A 15 27.16 1.18 -3.31
CA THR A 15 28.31 2.06 -3.18
C THR A 15 29.62 1.39 -3.61
N THR A 16 29.56 0.23 -4.29
CA THR A 16 30.75 -0.54 -4.69
C THR A 16 31.74 0.35 -5.45
N PRO A 17 32.99 0.52 -4.98
CA PRO A 17 33.97 1.38 -5.64
C PRO A 17 34.48 0.76 -6.95
N ASP A 18 35.12 1.57 -7.79
CA ASP A 18 35.90 1.11 -8.95
C ASP A 18 35.16 0.24 -9.97
N VAL A 19 33.84 0.46 -10.13
CA VAL A 19 33.01 -0.23 -11.11
C VAL A 19 32.33 0.75 -12.05
N THR A 20 32.25 0.37 -13.32
CA THR A 20 31.64 1.20 -14.38
C THR A 20 30.14 1.38 -14.18
N TYR A 21 29.44 0.35 -13.68
CA TYR A 21 27.99 0.35 -13.53
C TYR A 21 27.56 -0.17 -12.16
N ARG A 22 26.63 0.55 -11.54
CA ARG A 22 25.81 0.08 -10.42
C ARG A 22 24.37 0.04 -10.87
N ARG A 23 23.64 -1.02 -10.54
CA ARG A 23 22.27 -1.23 -11.00
C ARG A 23 21.39 -1.78 -9.90
N VAL A 24 20.13 -1.36 -9.91
CA VAL A 24 19.03 -2.13 -9.32
C VAL A 24 18.48 -2.99 -10.44
N TRP A 25 18.63 -4.30 -10.34
CA TRP A 25 18.28 -5.23 -11.42
C TRP A 25 16.84 -5.72 -11.30
N THR A 26 16.43 -6.05 -10.08
CA THR A 26 15.10 -6.54 -9.77
C THR A 26 14.44 -5.62 -8.75
N MET A 27 13.18 -5.30 -9.00
CA MET A 27 12.32 -4.62 -8.04
C MET A 27 11.01 -5.39 -7.94
N ALA A 28 10.49 -5.53 -6.74
CA ALA A 28 9.18 -6.13 -6.47
C ALA A 28 8.51 -5.40 -5.31
N ILE A 29 7.19 -5.30 -5.34
CA ILE A 29 6.41 -4.87 -4.19
C ILE A 29 5.71 -6.12 -3.65
N HIS A 30 5.84 -6.35 -2.35
CA HIS A 30 5.16 -7.46 -1.67
C HIS A 30 4.86 -7.07 -0.23
N GLU A 31 3.63 -7.29 0.22
CA GLU A 31 3.13 -6.94 1.55
C GLU A 31 3.44 -5.47 1.92
N GLY A 32 3.30 -4.56 0.95
CA GLY A 32 3.62 -3.13 1.10
C GLY A 32 5.10 -2.76 1.17
N TRP A 33 6.02 -3.73 1.08
CA TRP A 33 7.46 -3.48 1.00
C TRP A 33 7.93 -3.42 -0.45
N LEU A 34 8.72 -2.41 -0.79
CA LEU A 34 9.53 -2.41 -1.99
C LEU A 34 10.83 -3.16 -1.72
N TYR A 35 11.10 -4.22 -2.49
CA TYR A 35 12.35 -4.96 -2.51
C TYR A 35 13.20 -4.55 -3.73
N ALA A 36 14.51 -4.47 -3.55
CA ALA A 36 15.46 -4.10 -4.60
C ALA A 36 16.75 -4.94 -4.51
N GLY A 37 17.08 -5.65 -5.58
CA GLY A 37 18.35 -6.38 -5.73
C GLY A 37 19.40 -5.55 -6.47
N THR A 38 20.64 -5.56 -5.98
CA THR A 38 21.73 -4.70 -6.48
C THR A 38 22.85 -5.47 -7.19
N LEU A 39 23.44 -4.83 -8.19
CA LEU A 39 24.67 -5.26 -8.87
C LEU A 39 25.70 -4.12 -8.82
N PRO A 40 26.99 -4.41 -8.56
CA PRO A 40 27.58 -5.73 -8.39
C PRO A 40 27.55 -6.27 -6.95
N SER A 41 27.12 -5.47 -5.96
CA SER A 41 27.27 -5.87 -4.55
C SER A 41 26.44 -7.09 -4.14
N GLY A 42 25.40 -7.44 -4.91
CA GLY A 42 24.59 -8.64 -4.68
C GLY A 42 23.65 -8.54 -3.48
N HIS A 43 23.49 -7.35 -2.89
CA HIS A 43 22.61 -7.14 -1.75
C HIS A 43 21.15 -7.01 -2.17
N VAL A 44 20.26 -7.47 -1.28
CA VAL A 44 18.81 -7.24 -1.35
C VAL A 44 18.42 -6.28 -0.26
N TYR A 45 17.83 -5.15 -0.66
CA TYR A 45 17.28 -4.15 0.25
C TYR A 45 15.77 -4.21 0.22
N ARG A 46 15.15 -3.73 1.30
CA ARG A 46 13.72 -3.42 1.31
C ARG A 46 13.43 -2.10 1.99
N MET A 47 12.41 -1.40 1.53
CA MET A 47 11.89 -0.20 2.18
C MET A 47 10.36 -0.17 2.14
N MET A 48 9.75 0.46 3.14
CA MET A 48 8.34 0.83 3.15
C MET A 48 8.28 2.34 3.35
N ALA A 49 7.56 3.04 2.47
CA ALA A 49 7.36 4.48 2.58
C ALA A 49 6.06 4.73 3.35
N GLY A 50 6.16 5.16 4.61
CA GLY A 50 5.01 5.27 5.51
C GLY A 50 4.49 3.90 5.94
N SER A 51 3.17 3.72 5.90
CA SER A 51 2.52 2.43 6.16
C SER A 51 1.72 1.99 4.94
N ALA A 52 1.99 0.79 4.45
CA ALA A 52 1.32 0.22 3.29
C ALA A 52 1.01 -1.26 3.54
N LEU A 53 -0.13 -1.70 3.01
CA LEU A 53 -0.49 -3.11 2.86
C LEU A 53 -0.95 -3.33 1.44
N SER A 54 -0.64 -4.51 0.91
CA SER A 54 -1.12 -4.96 -0.38
C SER A 54 -1.74 -6.35 -0.24
N HIS A 55 -2.66 -6.65 -1.15
CA HIS A 55 -3.09 -8.01 -1.44
C HIS A 55 -2.47 -8.34 -2.79
N ASP A 56 -1.41 -9.15 -2.77
CA ASP A 56 -0.55 -9.38 -3.95
C ASP A 56 -1.06 -10.53 -4.84
N GLU A 57 -2.37 -10.75 -4.82
CA GLU A 57 -3.05 -11.73 -5.64
C GLU A 57 -4.07 -11.03 -6.54
N VAL A 58 -4.30 -11.61 -7.72
CA VAL A 58 -5.30 -11.09 -8.64
C VAL A 58 -6.68 -11.33 -8.05
N LEU A 59 -7.44 -10.25 -7.89
CA LEU A 59 -8.84 -10.34 -7.48
C LEU A 59 -9.65 -11.10 -8.54
N PRO A 60 -10.53 -12.03 -8.14
CA PRO A 60 -11.48 -12.65 -9.07
C PRO A 60 -12.34 -11.62 -9.78
N ALA A 61 -12.77 -11.95 -11.00
CA ALA A 61 -13.67 -11.09 -11.78
C ALA A 61 -15.02 -10.87 -11.07
N GLY A 62 -15.64 -9.72 -11.34
CA GLY A 62 -16.94 -9.32 -10.77
C GLY A 62 -16.82 -8.28 -9.67
N TRP A 63 -17.95 -7.97 -9.04
CA TRP A 63 -17.98 -7.06 -7.88
C TRP A 63 -17.28 -7.70 -6.69
N ARG A 64 -16.37 -6.95 -6.07
CA ARG A 64 -15.60 -7.36 -4.89
C ARG A 64 -15.79 -6.32 -3.80
N HIS A 65 -16.05 -6.77 -2.59
CA HIS A 65 -16.10 -5.87 -1.45
C HIS A 65 -14.68 -5.66 -0.91
N ILE A 66 -14.19 -4.41 -0.92
CA ILE A 66 -12.87 -4.06 -0.41
C ILE A 66 -13.03 -3.10 0.77
N ALA A 67 -12.36 -3.40 1.88
CA ALA A 67 -12.30 -2.48 3.03
C ALA A 67 -10.87 -2.35 3.55
N ALA A 68 -10.44 -1.11 3.75
CA ALA A 68 -9.22 -0.79 4.48
C ALA A 68 -9.62 -0.18 5.83
N VAL A 69 -9.07 -0.72 6.91
CA VAL A 69 -9.37 -0.27 8.28
C VAL A 69 -8.05 0.10 8.96
N ARG A 70 -8.01 1.28 9.58
CA ARG A 70 -6.95 1.68 10.49
C ARG A 70 -7.48 1.60 11.92
N ASP A 71 -6.86 0.77 12.74
CA ASP A 71 -7.23 0.54 14.14
C ASP A 71 -6.00 0.70 15.03
N HIS A 72 -6.00 1.69 15.93
CA HIS A 72 -4.87 2.01 16.80
C HIS A 72 -3.49 1.98 16.08
N GLY A 73 -3.47 2.55 14.86
CA GLY A 73 -2.29 2.65 14.00
C GLY A 73 -1.88 1.38 13.26
N ALA A 74 -2.52 0.24 13.51
CA ALA A 74 -2.44 -0.94 12.64
C ALA A 74 -3.37 -0.78 11.43
N LEU A 75 -2.91 -1.20 10.26
CA LEU A 75 -3.73 -1.30 9.06
C LEU A 75 -4.25 -2.73 8.91
N HIS A 76 -5.45 -2.84 8.36
CA HIS A 76 -6.09 -4.09 7.99
C HIS A 76 -6.70 -3.94 6.61
N LEU A 77 -6.48 -4.93 5.75
CA LEU A 77 -7.09 -5.00 4.43
C LEU A 77 -8.02 -6.21 4.37
N TYR A 78 -9.22 -5.99 3.87
CA TYR A 78 -10.25 -7.01 3.73
C TYR A 78 -10.70 -7.11 2.27
N VAL A 79 -10.93 -8.34 1.83
CA VAL A 79 -11.54 -8.68 0.54
C VAL A 79 -12.71 -9.61 0.84
N ASP A 80 -13.90 -9.28 0.33
CA ASP A 80 -15.14 -10.06 0.52
C ASP A 80 -15.47 -10.36 2.00
N GLY A 81 -15.08 -9.46 2.90
CA GLY A 81 -15.33 -9.59 4.34
C GLY A 81 -14.26 -10.36 5.10
N GLU A 82 -13.33 -11.02 4.41
CA GLU A 82 -12.20 -11.72 5.02
C GLU A 82 -10.98 -10.82 5.09
N ARG A 83 -10.25 -10.87 6.22
CA ARG A 83 -9.01 -10.09 6.37
C ARG A 83 -7.88 -10.77 5.63
N VAL A 84 -7.38 -10.13 4.56
CA VAL A 84 -6.31 -10.66 3.71
C VAL A 84 -4.93 -10.14 4.08
N ALA A 85 -4.83 -8.98 4.74
CA ALA A 85 -3.56 -8.46 5.21
C ALA A 85 -3.70 -7.65 6.51
N ARG A 86 -2.61 -7.57 7.27
CA ARG A 86 -2.49 -6.75 8.48
C ARG A 86 -1.07 -6.23 8.60
N SER A 87 -0.89 -4.98 9.06
CA SER A 87 0.44 -4.45 9.36
C SER A 87 0.92 -4.94 10.73
N ASP A 88 2.21 -5.24 10.82
CA ASP A 88 2.83 -5.74 12.06
C ASP A 88 3.08 -4.63 13.09
N ARG A 89 3.11 -3.36 12.67
CA ARG A 89 3.43 -2.21 13.51
C ARG A 89 2.25 -1.26 13.68
N ASP A 90 2.23 -0.61 14.84
CA ASP A 90 1.51 0.62 15.07
C ASP A 90 2.25 1.75 14.34
N HIS A 91 1.65 2.26 13.27
CA HIS A 91 2.19 3.37 12.47
C HIS A 91 1.55 4.72 12.85
N SER A 92 0.95 4.83 14.03
CA SER A 92 0.27 6.05 14.47
C SER A 92 1.18 7.28 14.49
N ALA A 93 2.46 7.12 14.81
CA ALA A 93 3.45 8.21 14.83
C ALA A 93 3.99 8.59 13.44
N ASP A 94 4.03 7.65 12.49
CA ASP A 94 4.67 7.83 11.17
C ASP A 94 3.68 8.22 10.07
N PHE A 95 2.37 8.20 10.36
CA PHE A 95 1.31 8.29 9.36
C PHE A 95 0.14 9.15 9.85
N SER A 96 0.34 10.47 9.90
CA SER A 96 -0.77 11.42 10.01
C SER A 96 -1.54 11.47 8.69
N LEU A 97 -2.86 11.34 8.79
CA LEU A 97 -3.78 11.49 7.67
C LEU A 97 -4.35 12.92 7.60
N ASP A 98 -3.92 13.81 8.49
CA ASP A 98 -4.34 15.21 8.49
C ASP A 98 -3.70 15.90 7.28
N THR A 99 -4.52 16.20 6.28
CA THR A 99 -4.06 16.81 5.03
C THR A 99 -5.15 17.66 4.42
N ASP A 100 -4.75 18.80 3.86
CA ASP A 100 -5.62 19.64 3.02
C ASP A 100 -5.67 19.14 1.56
N ALA A 101 -4.93 18.07 1.24
CA ALA A 101 -4.95 17.47 -0.08
C ALA A 101 -6.30 16.79 -0.36
N PRO A 102 -6.83 16.88 -1.60
CA PRO A 102 -8.10 16.25 -1.93
C PRO A 102 -7.99 14.72 -1.84
N LEU A 103 -9.00 14.08 -1.23
CA LEU A 103 -9.16 12.63 -1.31
C LEU A 103 -9.48 12.23 -2.75
N ARG A 104 -8.64 11.37 -3.32
CA ARG A 104 -8.83 10.80 -4.66
C ARG A 104 -9.15 9.32 -4.51
N ILE A 105 -10.28 8.89 -5.08
CA ILE A 105 -10.73 7.50 -5.06
C ILE A 105 -10.67 6.98 -6.50
N GLY A 106 -10.12 5.77 -6.68
CA GLY A 106 -9.92 5.20 -8.03
C GLY A 106 -8.73 5.80 -8.79
N PHE A 107 -7.83 6.51 -8.12
CA PHE A 107 -6.62 7.07 -8.72
C PHE A 107 -5.44 6.93 -7.75
N GLY A 108 -4.31 6.40 -8.21
CA GLY A 108 -3.13 6.15 -7.41
C GLY A 108 -1.82 6.61 -8.05
N GLN A 109 -0.71 6.22 -7.42
CA GLN A 109 0.65 6.54 -7.90
C GLN A 109 1.06 5.76 -9.15
N HIS A 110 0.50 4.56 -9.33
CA HIS A 110 0.77 3.72 -10.48
C HIS A 110 -0.17 4.03 -11.65
N ASP A 111 -1.48 4.02 -11.39
CA ASP A 111 -2.50 4.25 -12.41
C ASP A 111 -3.86 4.60 -11.78
N TYR A 112 -4.88 4.74 -12.63
CA TYR A 112 -6.28 4.83 -12.25
C TYR A 112 -6.99 3.46 -12.29
N LEU A 113 -8.10 3.36 -11.56
CA LEU A 113 -8.97 2.19 -11.60
C LEU A 113 -9.66 2.12 -12.97
N ASN A 114 -9.39 1.06 -13.71
CA ASN A 114 -10.16 0.70 -14.90
C ASN A 114 -11.31 -0.23 -14.52
N GLY A 115 -12.42 0.34 -14.04
CA GLY A 115 -13.56 -0.42 -13.52
C GLY A 115 -14.66 0.46 -12.96
N SER A 116 -15.56 -0.12 -12.18
CA SER A 116 -16.67 0.58 -11.51
C SER A 116 -16.54 0.51 -10.00
N LEU A 117 -17.04 1.55 -9.32
CA LEU A 117 -17.16 1.62 -7.87
C LEU A 117 -18.64 1.82 -7.50
N ALA A 118 -19.06 1.19 -6.42
CA ALA A 118 -20.40 1.33 -5.84
C ALA A 118 -20.27 1.36 -4.31
N ASP A 119 -21.28 1.92 -3.63
CA ASP A 119 -21.38 1.93 -2.17
C ASP A 119 -20.12 2.40 -1.42
N VAL A 120 -19.46 3.44 -1.93
CA VAL A 120 -18.26 4.01 -1.30
C VAL A 120 -18.64 4.68 0.02
N ARG A 121 -18.04 4.19 1.12
CA ARG A 121 -18.31 4.66 2.50
C ARG A 121 -17.01 5.03 3.21
N LEU A 122 -17.08 6.07 4.05
CA LEU A 122 -16.00 6.51 4.92
C LEU A 122 -16.49 6.53 6.37
N TYR A 123 -15.64 6.10 7.29
CA TYR A 123 -15.95 5.99 8.71
C TYR A 123 -14.92 6.72 9.53
N GLY A 124 -15.37 7.53 10.49
CA GLY A 124 -14.51 8.20 11.47
C GLY A 124 -14.04 7.29 12.61
N ARG A 125 -14.16 5.96 12.45
CA ARG A 125 -13.76 4.95 13.42
C ARG A 125 -13.30 3.67 12.73
N ALA A 126 -12.54 2.85 13.44
CA ALA A 126 -12.25 1.49 13.00
C ALA A 126 -13.54 0.64 12.96
N LEU A 127 -13.70 -0.14 11.90
CA LEU A 127 -14.75 -1.16 11.80
C LEU A 127 -14.20 -2.50 12.30
N GLY A 128 -14.98 -3.20 13.12
CA GLY A 128 -14.64 -4.56 13.53
C GLY A 128 -14.81 -5.55 12.37
N GLY A 129 -14.06 -6.66 12.36
CA GLY A 129 -14.12 -7.66 11.29
C GLY A 129 -15.53 -8.22 11.02
N ARG A 130 -16.37 -8.34 12.07
CA ARG A 130 -17.78 -8.74 11.91
C ARG A 130 -18.60 -7.70 11.15
N GLU A 131 -18.38 -6.42 11.41
CA GLU A 131 -19.07 -5.33 10.71
C GLU A 131 -18.68 -5.32 9.23
N VAL A 132 -17.39 -5.50 8.94
CA VAL A 132 -16.87 -5.61 7.57
C VAL A 132 -17.50 -6.79 6.83
N ALA A 133 -17.59 -7.96 7.49
CA ALA A 133 -18.23 -9.14 6.90
C ALA A 133 -19.73 -8.91 6.62
N THR A 134 -20.45 -8.21 7.50
CA THR A 134 -21.85 -7.84 7.26
C THR A 134 -22.00 -6.91 6.06
N LEU A 135 -21.13 -5.90 5.93
CA LEU A 135 -21.13 -5.01 4.77
C LEU A 135 -20.85 -5.74 3.46
N ALA A 136 -19.90 -6.68 3.47
CA ALA A 136 -19.58 -7.50 2.31
C ALA A 136 -20.77 -8.36 1.86
N ALA A 137 -21.57 -8.87 2.80
CA ALA A 137 -22.77 -9.66 2.49
C ALA A 137 -23.93 -8.81 1.96
N MET A 138 -24.02 -7.53 2.32
CA MET A 138 -25.08 -6.61 1.87
C MET A 138 -24.89 -6.09 0.45
N GLY A 139 -23.64 -6.01 -0.02
CA GLY A 139 -23.28 -5.46 -1.34
C GLY A 139 -23.22 -6.49 -2.47
N ARG A 140 -23.73 -7.71 -2.26
CA ARG A 140 -23.88 -8.73 -3.29
C ARG A 140 -25.17 -8.57 -4.08
#